data_AF-A0A5C5G7Q8-F1
#
_entry.id   AF-A0A5C5G7Q8-F1
#
_cell.length_a   1.000
_cell.length_b   1.000
_cell.length_c   1.000
_cell.angle_alpha   90.00
_cell.angle_beta   90.00
_cell.angle_gamma   90.00
#
_symmetry.space_group_name_H-M   'P 1'
#
loop_
_entity.id
_entity.type
_entity.pdbx_description
1 polymer ?
#
loop_
_entity_poly.entity_id
_entity_poly.type
_entity_poly.pdbx_seq_one_letter_code
_entity_poly.pdbx_strand_id
1 'polypeptide(L)'
;PGPLDGLSPTDLRIKLEHARKNLRNQLDKKRKIDRDLATLEQSIYAFEGSYLSDALFPASSAANASGSSSSASGAQFGNIIRGYDSYLKAPSSSAGDRRKVGRPGDGPNDKERMFSASSATYHRSIELRAAEAAASVEPESDDDASRKKRR
;
A
#
# COMPACT_ATOMS: atom_id res chain seq x y z
N PRO A 1 -35.66 36.29 -1.99
CA PRO A 1 -34.71 36.96 -2.89
C PRO A 1 -33.44 36.11 -3.00
N GLY A 2 -33.09 35.68 -4.22
CA GLY A 2 -31.88 34.87 -4.43
C GLY A 2 -30.61 35.72 -4.25
N PRO A 3 -29.45 35.11 -3.95
CA PRO A 3 -28.16 35.84 -3.79
C PRO A 3 -27.66 36.51 -5.08
N LEU A 4 -28.41 36.35 -6.17
CA LEU A 4 -28.16 36.92 -7.49
C LEU A 4 -29.19 37.98 -7.91
N ASP A 5 -30.31 38.10 -7.19
CA ASP A 5 -31.35 39.08 -7.50
C ASP A 5 -30.88 40.49 -7.13
N GLY A 6 -31.10 41.45 -8.03
CA GLY A 6 -30.81 42.88 -7.79
C GLY A 6 -29.37 43.30 -8.10
N LEU A 7 -28.51 42.40 -8.60
CA LEU A 7 -27.16 42.75 -9.03
C LEU A 7 -27.16 43.38 -10.43
N SER A 8 -26.26 44.34 -10.64
CA SER A 8 -26.07 44.91 -11.97
C SER A 8 -25.48 43.88 -12.93
N PRO A 9 -25.69 44.03 -14.26
CA PRO A 9 -25.11 43.13 -15.26
C PRO A 9 -23.58 42.99 -15.16
N THR A 10 -22.88 44.03 -14.69
CA THR A 10 -21.44 44.01 -14.44
C THR A 10 -21.08 43.18 -13.23
N ASP A 11 -21.83 43.29 -12.13
CA ASP A 11 -21.58 42.52 -10.90
C ASP A 11 -21.82 41.02 -11.12
N LEU A 12 -22.83 40.68 -11.93
CA LEU A 12 -23.08 39.29 -12.34
C LEU A 12 -21.90 38.69 -13.10
N ARG A 13 -21.28 39.46 -14.01
CA ARG A 13 -20.08 39.03 -14.74
C ARG A 13 -18.89 38.84 -13.80
N ILE A 14 -18.66 39.77 -12.88
CA ILE A 14 -17.57 39.67 -11.89
C ILE A 14 -17.74 38.44 -11.01
N LYS A 15 -18.96 38.19 -10.49
CA LYS A 15 -19.24 36.99 -9.67
C LYS A 15 -19.04 35.70 -10.46
N LEU A 16 -19.46 35.67 -11.72
CA LEU A 16 -19.28 34.53 -12.61
C LEU A 16 -17.79 34.24 -12.85
N GLU A 17 -16.98 35.27 -13.16
CA GLU A 17 -15.54 35.11 -13.34
C GLU A 17 -14.84 34.65 -12.05
N HIS A 18 -15.25 35.20 -10.90
CA HIS A 18 -14.76 34.74 -9.60
C HIS A 18 -15.12 33.27 -9.33
N ALA A 19 -16.37 32.87 -9.60
CA ALA A 19 -16.82 31.49 -9.46
C ALA A 19 -16.03 30.53 -10.38
N ARG A 20 -15.78 30.92 -11.64
CA ARG A 20 -14.95 30.16 -12.57
C ARG A 20 -13.52 29.98 -12.06
N LYS A 21 -12.92 31.05 -11.53
CA LYS A 21 -11.57 31.01 -10.95
C LYS A 21 -11.52 30.07 -9.74
N ASN A 22 -12.51 30.16 -8.84
CA ASN A 22 -12.58 29.29 -7.67
C ASN A 22 -12.77 27.82 -8.05
N LEU A 23 -13.63 27.53 -9.03
CA LEU A 23 -13.83 26.18 -9.52
C LEU A 23 -12.52 25.58 -10.07
N ARG A 24 -11.77 26.33 -10.89
CA ARG A 24 -10.47 25.89 -11.40
C ARG A 24 -9.51 25.55 -10.27
N ASN A 25 -9.37 26.46 -9.30
CA ASN A 25 -8.52 26.23 -8.13
C ASN A 25 -8.93 24.99 -7.33
N GLN A 26 -10.23 24.76 -7.16
CA GLN A 26 -10.75 23.59 -6.45
C GLN A 26 -10.51 22.29 -7.24
N LEU A 27 -10.65 22.30 -8.56
CA LEU A 27 -10.35 21.15 -9.40
C LEU A 27 -8.86 20.77 -9.33
N ASP A 28 -7.96 21.75 -9.36
CA ASP A 28 -6.53 21.48 -9.25
C ASP A 28 -6.14 20.97 -7.86
N LYS A 29 -6.75 21.52 -6.80
CA LYS A 29 -6.61 20.99 -5.43
C LYS A 29 -7.13 19.56 -5.33
N LYS A 30 -8.31 19.26 -5.89
CA LYS A 30 -8.88 17.91 -5.92
C LYS A 30 -7.92 16.94 -6.61
N ARG A 31 -7.41 17.29 -7.81
CA ARG A 31 -6.43 16.46 -8.54
C ARG A 31 -5.16 16.21 -7.73
N LYS A 32 -4.69 17.20 -6.97
CA LYS A 32 -3.53 17.03 -6.09
C LYS A 32 -3.84 16.05 -4.96
N ILE A 33 -4.96 16.25 -4.26
CA ILE A 33 -5.38 15.38 -3.15
C ILE A 33 -5.60 13.95 -3.64
N ASP A 34 -6.23 13.75 -4.80
CA ASP A 34 -6.45 12.42 -5.38
C ASP A 34 -5.11 11.69 -5.64
N ARG A 35 -4.08 12.41 -6.11
CA ARG A 35 -2.72 11.87 -6.31
C ARG A 35 -2.03 11.55 -4.99
N ASP A 36 -2.10 12.46 -4.03
CA ASP A 36 -1.51 12.29 -2.71
C ASP A 36 -2.15 11.08 -1.99
N LEU A 37 -3.48 10.93 -2.09
CA LEU A 37 -4.22 9.80 -1.53
C LEU A 37 -3.76 8.48 -2.14
N ALA A 38 -3.68 8.37 -3.46
CA ALA A 38 -3.22 7.15 -4.13
C ALA A 38 -1.80 6.77 -3.69
N THR A 39 -0.92 7.76 -3.54
CA THR A 39 0.46 7.55 -3.07
C THR A 39 0.49 7.02 -1.63
N LEU A 40 -0.34 7.59 -0.75
CA LEU A 40 -0.43 7.17 0.65
C LEU A 40 -0.97 5.74 0.79
N GLU A 41 -2.07 5.42 0.10
CA GLU A 41 -2.64 4.07 0.10
C GLU A 41 -1.62 3.02 -0.38
N GLN A 42 -0.85 3.34 -1.43
CA GLN A 42 0.22 2.46 -1.91
C GLN A 42 1.33 2.26 -0.86
N SER A 43 1.70 3.32 -0.14
CA SER A 43 2.71 3.22 0.91
C SER A 43 2.22 2.38 2.08
N ILE A 44 0.96 2.55 2.50
CA ILE A 44 0.32 1.74 3.55
C ILE A 44 0.37 0.26 3.15
N TYR A 45 -0.08 -0.07 1.93
CA TYR A 45 -0.07 -1.44 1.45
C TYR A 45 1.33 -2.07 1.44
N ALA A 46 2.34 -1.31 1.01
CA ALA A 46 3.74 -1.75 1.00
C ALA A 46 4.27 -1.97 2.43
N PHE A 47 4.03 -1.03 3.35
CA PHE A 47 4.46 -1.14 4.74
C PHE A 47 3.80 -2.30 5.47
N GLU A 48 2.50 -2.49 5.27
CA GLU A 48 1.80 -3.66 5.82
C GLU A 48 2.39 -4.97 5.30
N GLY A 49 2.76 -5.03 4.02
CA GLY A 49 3.41 -6.20 3.45
C GLY A 49 4.70 -6.55 4.18
N SER A 50 5.58 -5.56 4.37
CA SER A 50 6.86 -5.72 5.07
C SER A 50 6.67 -6.06 6.55
N TYR A 51 5.73 -5.40 7.24
CA TYR A 51 5.48 -5.61 8.67
C TYR A 51 4.86 -7.00 8.94
N LEU A 52 3.89 -7.40 8.11
CA LEU A 52 3.25 -8.70 8.25
C LEU A 52 4.17 -9.84 7.82
N SER A 53 5.01 -9.66 6.80
CA SER A 53 6.01 -10.69 6.45
C SER A 53 7.00 -10.90 7.60
N ASP A 54 7.53 -9.81 8.18
CA ASP A 54 8.47 -9.89 9.30
C ASP A 54 7.82 -10.53 10.55
N ALA A 55 6.52 -10.28 10.76
CA ALA A 55 5.76 -10.88 11.86
C ALA A 55 5.24 -12.31 11.59
N LEU A 56 5.09 -12.72 10.32
CA LEU A 56 4.52 -14.01 9.92
C LEU A 56 5.57 -15.11 9.84
N PHE A 57 6.85 -14.79 9.72
CA PHE A 57 7.93 -15.77 9.83
C PHE A 57 8.38 -15.90 11.29
N PRO A 58 7.78 -16.81 12.10
CA PRO A 58 8.54 -17.31 13.24
C PRO A 58 9.84 -17.86 12.64
N ALA A 59 10.98 -17.62 13.28
CA ALA A 59 12.17 -18.41 13.05
C ALA A 59 11.82 -19.88 13.31
N SER A 60 11.21 -20.55 12.34
CA SER A 60 10.89 -21.95 12.39
C SER A 60 12.24 -22.63 12.37
N SER A 61 12.64 -23.20 13.51
CA SER A 61 13.56 -24.33 13.53
C SER A 61 14.85 -24.15 12.73
N ALA A 62 15.54 -23.01 12.84
CA ALA A 62 16.98 -23.02 12.60
C ALA A 62 17.63 -23.70 13.81
N ALA A 63 17.48 -25.01 13.89
CA ALA A 63 18.45 -25.85 14.55
C ALA A 63 19.81 -25.49 13.91
N ASN A 64 20.67 -24.86 14.69
CA ASN A 64 22.10 -24.72 14.47
C ASN A 64 22.54 -23.86 13.26
N ALA A 65 22.76 -22.56 13.48
CA ALA A 65 23.74 -21.80 12.70
C ALA A 65 24.31 -20.68 13.54
N SER A 66 25.60 -20.81 13.86
CA SER A 66 26.43 -19.81 14.49
C SER A 66 26.45 -18.50 13.69
N GLY A 67 26.40 -17.38 14.41
CA GLY A 67 27.01 -16.14 13.97
C GLY A 67 26.11 -15.20 13.19
N SER A 68 25.90 -14.02 13.79
CA SER A 68 25.35 -12.79 13.20
C SER A 68 23.83 -12.74 13.05
N SER A 69 23.12 -12.41 14.14
CA SER A 69 21.69 -12.10 14.11
C SER A 69 21.44 -10.60 14.20
N SER A 70 21.39 -9.94 13.05
CA SER A 70 20.78 -8.62 12.92
C SER A 70 19.25 -8.75 13.08
N SER A 71 18.71 -8.14 14.15
CA SER A 71 17.32 -7.65 14.27
C SER A 71 16.18 -8.60 13.84
N ALA A 72 16.11 -9.81 14.40
CA ALA A 72 14.96 -10.71 14.21
C ALA A 72 14.26 -11.00 15.54
N SER A 73 13.54 -10.01 16.08
CA SER A 73 12.86 -10.11 17.38
C SER A 73 11.32 -10.01 17.28
N GLY A 74 10.76 -9.44 16.21
CA GLY A 74 9.32 -9.15 16.12
C GLY A 74 8.40 -10.39 16.07
N ALA A 75 8.80 -11.43 15.32
CA ALA A 75 7.94 -12.59 15.08
C ALA A 75 7.62 -13.44 16.32
N GLN A 76 8.45 -13.36 17.37
CA GLN A 76 8.23 -14.15 18.59
C GLN A 76 7.16 -13.56 19.50
N PHE A 77 6.88 -12.26 19.43
CA PHE A 77 6.16 -11.56 20.49
C PHE A 77 4.76 -11.05 20.13
N GLY A 78 4.32 -11.28 18.89
CA GLY A 78 3.01 -10.84 18.42
C GLY A 78 3.06 -9.51 17.67
N ASN A 79 1.92 -9.10 17.12
CA ASN A 79 1.82 -7.91 16.29
C ASN A 79 0.47 -7.21 16.53
N ILE A 80 0.30 -5.99 16.03
CA ILE A 80 -0.92 -5.19 16.24
C ILE A 80 -2.18 -5.91 15.74
N ILE A 81 -2.06 -6.77 14.74
CA ILE A 81 -3.18 -7.50 14.14
C ILE A 81 -3.63 -8.68 15.02
N ARG A 82 -2.68 -9.40 15.64
CA ARG A 82 -2.93 -10.64 16.39
C ARG A 82 -2.86 -10.46 17.92
N GLY A 83 -2.41 -9.29 18.36
CA GLY A 83 -2.17 -8.99 19.77
C GLY A 83 -0.81 -9.46 20.26
N TYR A 84 -0.53 -9.08 21.51
CA TYR A 84 0.77 -9.19 22.18
C TYR A 84 0.72 -10.16 23.38
N ASP A 85 -0.31 -11.00 23.47
CA ASP A 85 -0.50 -11.96 24.57
C ASP A 85 0.65 -12.99 24.67
N SER A 86 1.41 -13.17 23.58
CA SER A 86 2.64 -13.96 23.55
C SER A 86 3.74 -13.44 24.47
N TYR A 87 3.74 -12.17 24.90
CA TYR A 87 4.73 -11.69 25.89
C TYR A 87 4.53 -12.32 27.28
N LEU A 88 3.29 -12.70 27.61
CA LEU A 88 2.95 -13.21 28.95
C LEU A 88 3.07 -14.73 29.03
N LYS A 89 2.98 -15.42 27.90
CA LYS A 89 3.18 -16.87 27.79
C LYS A 89 4.63 -17.13 27.38
N ALA A 90 5.46 -17.49 28.35
CA ALA A 90 6.78 -18.06 28.08
C ALA A 90 6.69 -19.14 26.97
N PRO A 91 7.75 -19.40 26.17
CA PRO A 91 7.72 -20.37 25.07
C PRO A 91 7.69 -21.82 25.57
N SER A 92 6.86 -22.11 26.56
CA SER A 92 6.55 -23.43 27.06
C SER A 92 5.14 -23.81 26.60
N SER A 93 5.12 -24.79 25.71
CA SER A 93 4.07 -25.83 25.63
C SER A 93 2.61 -25.37 25.44
N SER A 94 2.27 -24.94 24.22
CA SER A 94 1.01 -25.38 23.59
C SER A 94 1.05 -25.12 22.09
N ALA A 95 1.63 -26.08 21.36
CA ALA A 95 1.59 -26.15 19.90
C ALA A 95 0.25 -26.71 19.37
N GLY A 96 -0.83 -26.64 20.15
CA GLY A 96 -2.09 -27.33 19.85
C GLY A 96 -3.06 -26.57 18.94
N ASP A 97 -3.05 -25.23 19.00
CA ASP A 97 -4.15 -24.41 18.45
C ASP A 97 -3.75 -23.50 17.28
N ARG A 98 -2.48 -23.54 16.84
CA ARG A 98 -1.99 -22.70 15.74
C ARG A 98 -2.28 -23.26 14.34
N ARG A 99 -3.07 -24.33 14.22
CA ARG A 99 -3.35 -25.04 12.95
C ARG A 99 -4.33 -24.31 12.02
N LYS A 100 -4.57 -23.00 12.22
CA LYS A 100 -5.37 -22.16 11.33
C LYS A 100 -4.77 -20.77 11.09
N VAL A 101 -3.47 -20.61 11.29
CA VAL A 101 -2.76 -19.37 10.95
C VAL A 101 -1.68 -19.71 9.93
N GLY A 102 -1.85 -19.20 8.71
CA GLY A 102 -0.88 -19.15 7.61
C GLY A 102 0.05 -20.36 7.48
N ARG A 103 -0.23 -21.25 6.53
CA ARG A 103 0.76 -22.26 6.13
C ARG A 103 2.08 -21.54 5.79
N PRO A 104 3.25 -22.05 6.20
CA PRO A 104 4.54 -21.48 5.79
C PRO A 104 4.59 -21.38 4.26
N GLY A 105 4.65 -20.16 3.74
CA GLY A 105 4.63 -19.87 2.30
C GLY A 105 3.38 -19.18 1.77
N ASP A 106 2.30 -19.07 2.56
CA ASP A 106 1.19 -18.17 2.24
C ASP A 106 1.63 -16.76 2.64
N GLY A 107 1.67 -15.82 1.69
CA GLY A 107 2.04 -14.42 1.97
C GLY A 107 1.12 -13.77 3.00
N PRO A 108 1.40 -12.52 3.43
CA PRO A 108 0.48 -11.76 4.29
C PRO A 108 -0.93 -11.83 3.72
N ASN A 109 -1.85 -12.47 4.45
CA ASN A 109 -3.22 -12.65 3.99
C ASN A 109 -3.88 -11.27 3.87
N ASP A 110 -4.63 -11.03 2.79
CA ASP A 110 -5.31 -9.73 2.58
C ASP A 110 -6.23 -9.36 3.74
N LYS A 111 -6.77 -10.35 4.45
CA LYS A 111 -7.58 -10.15 5.67
C LYS A 111 -6.79 -9.57 6.85
N GLU A 112 -5.47 -9.68 6.86
CA GLU A 112 -4.60 -9.13 7.92
C GLU A 112 -4.15 -7.70 7.63
N ARG A 113 -4.44 -7.17 6.43
CA ARG A 113 -4.11 -5.81 5.99
C ARG A 113 -5.17 -4.80 6.42
N MET A 114 -5.33 -4.67 7.73
CA MET A 114 -6.41 -3.86 8.32
C MET A 114 -6.32 -2.36 7.99
N PHE A 115 -5.12 -1.82 7.78
CA PHE A 115 -4.94 -0.40 7.42
C PHE A 115 -5.29 -0.18 5.95
N SER A 116 -4.89 -1.06 5.02
CA SER A 116 -5.35 -0.98 3.63
C SER A 116 -6.87 -1.16 3.53
N ALA A 117 -7.42 -2.14 4.25
CA ALA A 117 -8.86 -2.40 4.29
C ALA A 117 -9.69 -1.26 4.88
N SER A 118 -9.08 -0.31 5.59
CA SER A 118 -9.75 0.89 6.09
C SER A 118 -10.09 1.91 4.99
N SER A 119 -9.50 1.78 3.80
CA SER A 119 -9.84 2.60 2.64
C SER A 119 -10.62 1.80 1.60
N ALA A 120 -11.78 2.33 1.21
CA ALA A 120 -12.59 1.76 0.13
C ALA A 120 -11.91 1.82 -1.25
N THR A 121 -10.92 2.72 -1.42
CA THR A 121 -10.24 2.96 -2.70
C THR A 121 -8.89 2.27 -2.84
N TYR A 122 -8.40 1.57 -1.81
CA TYR A 122 -7.04 1.01 -1.82
C TYR A 122 -6.79 0.00 -2.96
N HIS A 123 -7.78 -0.81 -3.33
CA HIS A 123 -7.63 -1.74 -4.46
C HIS A 123 -7.34 -1.01 -5.77
N ARG A 124 -8.03 0.13 -6.00
CA ARG A 124 -7.83 0.95 -7.18
C ARG A 124 -6.43 1.56 -7.22
N SER A 125 -5.88 1.98 -6.08
CA SER A 125 -4.53 2.54 -6.04
C SER A 125 -3.43 1.48 -6.25
N ILE A 126 -3.69 0.22 -5.88
CA ILE A 126 -2.82 -0.92 -6.23
C ILE A 126 -2.87 -1.21 -7.73
N GLU A 127 -4.05 -1.27 -8.33
CA GLU A 127 -4.22 -1.50 -9.76
C GLU A 127 -3.52 -0.42 -10.59
N LEU A 128 -3.65 0.85 -10.19
CA LEU A 128 -2.94 1.96 -10.83
C LEU A 128 -1.42 1.77 -10.77
N ARG A 129 -0.88 1.33 -9.63
CA ARG A 129 0.55 1.07 -9.50
C ARG A 129 1.00 -0.14 -10.31
N ALA A 130 0.21 -1.20 -10.37
CA ALA A 130 0.50 -2.36 -11.20
C ALA A 130 0.50 -1.97 -12.69
N ALA A 131 -0.43 -1.12 -13.11
CA ALA A 131 -0.48 -0.58 -14.46
C ALA A 131 0.71 0.33 -14.77
N GLU A 132 1.10 1.23 -13.84
CA GLU A 132 2.29 2.08 -13.98
C GLU A 132 3.60 1.26 -14.04
N ALA A 133 3.71 0.20 -13.23
CA ALA A 133 4.84 -0.71 -13.24
C ALA A 133 4.91 -1.57 -14.50
N ALA A 134 3.76 -1.98 -15.05
CA ALA A 134 3.70 -2.69 -16.33
C ALA A 134 4.05 -1.76 -17.51
N ALA A 135 3.64 -0.50 -17.45
CA ALA A 135 3.92 0.49 -18.49
C ALA A 135 5.39 0.96 -18.51
N SER A 136 6.14 0.82 -17.41
CA SER A 136 7.57 1.18 -17.36
C SER A 136 8.52 0.07 -17.83
N VAL A 137 8.00 -1.13 -18.12
CA VAL A 137 8.75 -2.23 -18.71
C VAL A 137 8.53 -2.22 -20.22
N GLU A 138 9.34 -1.44 -20.95
CA GLU A 138 9.43 -1.52 -22.41
C GLU A 138 9.88 -2.94 -22.82
N PRO A 139 9.30 -3.54 -23.87
CA PRO A 139 9.78 -4.81 -24.41
C PRO A 139 11.17 -4.59 -25.01
N GLU A 140 12.19 -5.18 -24.37
CA GLU A 140 13.54 -5.26 -24.93
C GLU A 140 13.44 -5.91 -26.32
N SER A 141 13.77 -5.15 -27.37
CA SER A 141 13.73 -5.61 -28.75
C SER A 141 14.84 -6.65 -28.99
N ASP A 142 14.44 -7.89 -29.27
CA ASP A 142 15.29 -9.04 -29.65
C ASP A 142 16.01 -8.84 -31.02
N ASP A 143 16.89 -7.84 -31.15
CA ASP A 143 17.60 -7.58 -32.41
C ASP A 143 19.08 -8.06 -32.45
N ASP A 144 19.63 -8.67 -31.39
CA ASP A 144 21.06 -9.08 -31.35
C ASP A 144 21.33 -10.57 -31.68
N ALA A 145 20.40 -11.29 -32.29
CA ALA A 145 20.62 -12.70 -32.66
C ALA A 145 21.21 -12.89 -34.09
N SER A 146 21.17 -11.88 -34.96
CA SER A 146 21.49 -12.06 -36.39
C SER A 146 22.92 -11.73 -36.80
N ARG A 147 23.72 -11.04 -35.95
CA ARG A 147 25.03 -10.51 -36.36
C ARG A 147 26.21 -11.48 -36.20
N LYS A 148 26.04 -12.60 -35.48
CA LYS A 148 27.14 -13.55 -35.20
C LYS A 148 27.33 -14.67 -36.23
N LYS A 149 26.50 -14.75 -37.28
CA LYS A 149 26.60 -15.82 -38.28
C LYS A 149 27.37 -15.46 -39.56
N ARG A 150 28.04 -14.30 -39.59
CA ARG A 150 28.79 -13.81 -40.75
C ARG A 150 30.19 -13.30 -40.38
N ARG A 151 31.01 -14.10 -39.70
CA ARG A 151 32.46 -13.90 -39.62
C ARG A 151 33.17 -15.23 -39.52
#